data_AF-A0A1M3U149-F1
#
_entry.id   AF-A0A1M3U149-F1
#
_cell.length_a   1.000
_cell.length_b   1.000
_cell.length_c   1.000
_cell.angle_alpha   90.00
_cell.angle_beta   90.00
_cell.angle_gamma   90.00
#
_symmetry.space_group_name_H-M   'P 1'
#
loop_
_entity.id
_entity.type
_entity.pdbx_description
1 polymer ?
#
loop_
_entity_poly.entity_id
_entity_poly.type
_entity_poly.pdbx_seq_one_letter_code
_entity_poly.pdbx_strand_id
1 'polypeptide(L)'
;MVMDAMLKSRPISHDLTQRAVNKLIEVGYHDIRKLGESSWEERTMVLKDGGYNRYREQGATNLGDLAEFVNEKYDGDLNNLLKKAHNDRDETRKLIKEIKGLGDLGVDLFFNNAQAVWPSLAPFIDGRSLETADNVGLGTDLDAIYADLGRDSMNMSRLANGLSAASTRIVNIAVGVLMVLGGISQFFPPSMSSIIVGIYVILFGLIVAGLEFLPNVPDYVYRYASFLFSFLGRGAFYIFVGCLLLHDLILRYIAGSIIGFIGLGYLALEFIPSIEPPSNMRENDQGWGAEQV
;
A
#
# COMPACT_ATOMS: atom_id res chain seq x y z
N MET A 1 -8.98 -9.03 8.90
CA MET A 1 -7.51 -9.15 8.78
C MET A 1 -7.11 -10.15 7.71
N VAL A 2 -7.49 -11.44 7.79
CA VAL A 2 -7.14 -12.40 6.71
C VAL A 2 -7.73 -12.01 5.35
N MET A 3 -9.02 -11.65 5.28
CA MET A 3 -9.62 -11.18 4.02
C MET A 3 -8.93 -9.94 3.45
N ASP A 4 -8.57 -8.99 4.32
CA ASP A 4 -7.83 -7.78 3.93
C ASP A 4 -6.47 -8.14 3.33
N ALA A 5 -5.69 -8.97 4.01
CA ALA A 5 -4.40 -9.45 3.51
C ALA A 5 -4.54 -10.26 2.21
N MET A 6 -5.59 -11.09 2.10
CA MET A 6 -5.87 -11.88 0.90
C MET A 6 -6.16 -10.99 -0.31
N LEU A 7 -7.00 -9.95 -0.16
CA LEU A 7 -7.28 -9.04 -1.27
C LEU A 7 -6.09 -8.12 -1.59
N LYS A 8 -5.38 -7.62 -0.56
CA LYS A 8 -4.16 -6.79 -0.73
C LYS A 8 -2.99 -7.57 -1.33
N SER A 9 -3.00 -8.90 -1.27
CA SER A 9 -1.96 -9.71 -1.89
C SER A 9 -2.06 -9.82 -3.41
N ARG A 10 -3.08 -9.22 -4.06
CA ARG A 10 -3.27 -9.19 -5.52
C ARG A 10 -3.01 -7.80 -6.14
N PRO A 11 -2.62 -7.71 -7.44
CA PRO A 11 -2.24 -6.43 -8.07
C PRO A 11 -3.47 -5.60 -8.44
N ILE A 12 -4.08 -5.04 -7.40
CA ILE A 12 -5.21 -4.11 -7.41
C ILE A 12 -4.84 -2.96 -6.49
N SER A 13 -5.25 -1.74 -6.87
CA SER A 13 -5.00 -0.57 -6.05
C SER A 13 -5.53 -0.73 -4.63
N HIS A 14 -4.87 -0.09 -3.67
CA HIS A 14 -5.28 -0.16 -2.27
C HIS A 14 -6.70 0.37 -2.07
N ASP A 15 -7.08 1.48 -2.73
CA ASP A 15 -8.42 2.05 -2.58
C ASP A 15 -9.50 1.09 -3.10
N LEU A 16 -9.29 0.43 -4.23
CA LEU A 16 -10.21 -0.60 -4.72
C LEU A 16 -10.26 -1.80 -3.76
N THR A 17 -9.13 -2.20 -3.22
CA THR A 17 -9.06 -3.29 -2.25
C THR A 17 -9.77 -2.92 -0.95
N GLN A 18 -9.55 -1.72 -0.42
CA GLN A 18 -10.15 -1.22 0.81
C GLN A 18 -11.66 -1.03 0.63
N ARG A 19 -12.11 -0.48 -0.50
CA ARG A 19 -13.54 -0.42 -0.84
C ARG A 19 -14.16 -1.80 -0.90
N ALA A 20 -13.46 -2.78 -1.51
CA ALA A 20 -13.92 -4.15 -1.54
C ALA A 20 -14.00 -4.78 -0.14
N VAL A 21 -12.98 -4.62 0.70
CA VAL A 21 -13.00 -5.09 2.10
C VAL A 21 -14.16 -4.45 2.88
N ASN A 22 -14.35 -3.14 2.74
CA ASN A 22 -15.45 -2.42 3.39
C ASN A 22 -16.80 -2.97 2.91
N LYS A 23 -16.96 -3.24 1.60
CA LYS A 23 -18.17 -3.82 1.04
C LYS A 23 -18.44 -5.23 1.59
N LEU A 24 -17.41 -6.07 1.70
CA LEU A 24 -17.51 -7.40 2.34
C LEU A 24 -17.98 -7.28 3.80
N ILE A 25 -17.45 -6.32 4.55
CA ILE A 25 -17.86 -6.08 5.94
C ILE A 25 -19.31 -5.60 6.01
N GLU A 26 -19.70 -4.64 5.16
CA GLU A 26 -21.05 -4.07 5.07
C GLU A 26 -22.10 -5.16 4.82
N VAL A 27 -21.83 -6.08 3.89
CA VAL A 27 -22.75 -7.21 3.63
C VAL A 27 -22.65 -8.32 4.68
N GLY A 28 -21.76 -8.19 5.68
CA GLY A 28 -21.66 -9.10 6.82
C GLY A 28 -20.74 -10.31 6.63
N TYR A 29 -19.92 -10.34 5.57
CA TYR A 29 -18.97 -11.45 5.32
C TYR A 29 -17.77 -11.49 6.28
N HIS A 30 -17.69 -10.56 7.23
CA HIS A 30 -16.81 -10.67 8.38
C HIS A 30 -17.23 -11.80 9.34
N ASP A 31 -18.49 -12.24 9.30
CA ASP A 31 -18.94 -13.49 9.90
C ASP A 31 -18.67 -14.64 8.92
N ILE A 32 -17.84 -15.59 9.35
CA ILE A 32 -17.41 -16.72 8.52
C ILE A 32 -18.55 -17.67 8.15
N ARG A 33 -19.61 -17.76 8.99
CA ARG A 33 -20.78 -18.59 8.68
C ARG A 33 -21.58 -17.97 7.55
N LYS A 34 -21.85 -16.66 7.65
CA LYS A 34 -22.53 -15.91 6.58
C LYS A 34 -21.74 -15.96 5.28
N LEU A 35 -20.41 -15.85 5.36
CA LEU A 35 -19.55 -16.01 4.18
C LEU A 35 -19.64 -17.42 3.60
N GLY A 36 -19.64 -18.46 4.44
CA GLY A 36 -19.76 -19.86 4.00
C GLY A 36 -21.12 -20.22 3.38
N GLU A 37 -22.20 -19.57 3.82
CA GLU A 37 -23.55 -19.75 3.26
C GLU A 37 -23.73 -19.04 1.91
N SER A 38 -22.86 -18.07 1.58
CA SER A 38 -22.97 -17.30 0.36
C SER A 38 -22.58 -18.08 -0.90
N SER A 39 -23.31 -17.86 -1.99
CA SER A 39 -22.96 -18.44 -3.29
C SER A 39 -21.72 -17.78 -3.88
N TRP A 40 -21.11 -18.45 -4.86
CA TRP A 40 -19.98 -17.87 -5.58
C TRP A 40 -20.39 -16.62 -6.37
N GLU A 41 -21.60 -16.61 -6.93
CA GLU A 41 -22.19 -15.49 -7.65
C GLU A 41 -22.40 -14.28 -6.73
N GLU A 42 -22.92 -14.49 -5.52
CA GLU A 42 -23.10 -13.42 -4.52
C GLU A 42 -21.77 -12.79 -4.14
N ARG A 43 -20.76 -13.61 -3.80
CA ARG A 43 -19.40 -13.12 -3.51
C ARG A 43 -18.79 -12.35 -4.68
N THR A 44 -18.98 -12.84 -5.90
CA THR A 44 -18.50 -12.18 -7.12
C THR A 44 -19.17 -10.83 -7.31
N MET A 45 -20.47 -10.74 -7.04
CA MET A 45 -21.25 -9.52 -7.17
C MET A 45 -20.81 -8.47 -6.13
N VAL A 46 -20.65 -8.88 -4.87
CA VAL A 46 -20.14 -8.02 -3.79
C VAL A 46 -18.75 -7.49 -4.10
N LEU A 47 -17.84 -8.33 -4.60
CA LEU A 47 -16.50 -7.90 -5.00
C LEU A 47 -16.53 -6.93 -6.18
N LYS A 48 -17.43 -7.13 -7.15
CA LYS A 48 -17.64 -6.20 -8.26
C LYS A 48 -18.18 -4.85 -7.76
N ASP A 49 -19.14 -4.83 -6.85
CA ASP A 49 -19.69 -3.61 -6.26
C ASP A 49 -18.64 -2.85 -5.43
N GLY A 50 -17.72 -3.58 -4.80
CA GLY A 50 -16.55 -3.03 -4.14
C GLY A 50 -15.42 -2.56 -5.09
N GLY A 51 -15.59 -2.68 -6.40
CA GLY A 51 -14.61 -2.26 -7.41
C GLY A 51 -13.48 -3.27 -7.68
N TYR A 52 -13.50 -4.46 -7.07
CA TYR A 52 -12.47 -5.50 -7.20
C TYR A 52 -12.58 -6.29 -8.52
N ASN A 53 -12.82 -5.60 -9.63
CA ASN A 53 -13.28 -6.20 -10.89
C ASN A 53 -12.29 -7.16 -11.54
N ARG A 54 -10.98 -6.88 -11.46
CA ARG A 54 -9.93 -7.63 -12.17
C ARG A 54 -9.78 -9.06 -11.65
N TYR A 55 -9.96 -9.27 -10.34
CA TYR A 55 -9.80 -10.58 -9.69
C TYR A 55 -11.06 -11.01 -8.93
N ARG A 56 -12.23 -10.43 -9.20
CA ARG A 56 -13.48 -10.73 -8.47
C ARG A 56 -13.82 -12.22 -8.43
N GLU A 57 -13.64 -12.93 -9.55
CA GLU A 57 -13.99 -14.35 -9.67
C GLU A 57 -13.06 -15.22 -8.81
N GLN A 58 -11.75 -14.99 -8.94
CA GLN A 58 -10.76 -15.66 -8.10
C GLN A 58 -10.88 -15.26 -6.63
N GLY A 59 -11.20 -14.00 -6.35
CA GLY A 59 -11.45 -13.49 -5.00
C GLY A 59 -12.66 -14.18 -4.38
N ALA A 60 -13.76 -14.34 -5.13
CA ALA A 60 -14.95 -15.04 -4.69
C ALA A 60 -14.65 -16.51 -4.38
N THR A 61 -13.87 -17.19 -5.23
CA THR A 61 -13.40 -18.55 -4.97
C THR A 61 -12.58 -18.62 -3.69
N ASN A 62 -11.55 -17.77 -3.55
CA ASN A 62 -10.67 -17.77 -2.37
C ASN A 62 -11.43 -17.45 -1.06
N LEU A 63 -12.45 -16.57 -1.12
CA LEU A 63 -13.30 -16.27 0.04
C LEU A 63 -14.15 -17.47 0.45
N GLY A 64 -14.63 -18.26 -0.51
CA GLY A 64 -15.32 -19.52 -0.20
C GLY A 64 -14.40 -20.56 0.40
N ASP A 65 -13.24 -20.76 -0.25
CA ASP A 65 -12.18 -21.64 0.25
C ASP A 65 -11.75 -21.24 1.68
N LEU A 66 -11.68 -19.93 1.98
CA LEU A 66 -11.40 -19.42 3.32
C LEU A 66 -12.49 -19.81 4.31
N ALA A 67 -13.76 -19.63 3.96
CA ALA A 67 -14.87 -20.00 4.83
C ALA A 67 -14.90 -21.50 5.12
N GLU A 68 -14.74 -22.34 4.09
CA GLU A 68 -14.62 -23.78 4.22
C GLU A 68 -13.43 -24.16 5.11
N PHE A 69 -12.24 -23.61 4.85
CA PHE A 69 -11.04 -23.88 5.63
C PHE A 69 -11.21 -23.54 7.12
N VAL A 70 -11.80 -22.39 7.45
CA VAL A 70 -12.00 -21.97 8.84
C VAL A 70 -13.10 -22.78 9.53
N ASN A 71 -14.20 -23.08 8.83
CA ASN A 71 -15.27 -23.89 9.40
C ASN A 71 -14.82 -25.34 9.65
N GLU A 72 -14.17 -25.98 8.68
CA GLU A 72 -13.80 -27.39 8.78
C GLU A 72 -12.61 -27.66 9.70
N LYS A 73 -11.54 -26.86 9.61
CA LYS A 73 -10.31 -27.10 10.37
C LYS A 73 -10.26 -26.40 11.72
N TYR A 74 -11.06 -25.34 11.90
CA TYR A 74 -10.95 -24.44 13.04
C TYR A 74 -12.31 -24.08 13.67
N ASP A 75 -13.37 -24.83 13.37
CA ASP A 75 -14.69 -24.71 14.01
C ASP A 75 -15.29 -23.29 13.89
N GLY A 76 -15.07 -22.63 12.74
CA GLY A 76 -15.59 -21.29 12.47
C GLY A 76 -14.89 -20.17 13.26
N ASP A 77 -13.82 -20.47 14.00
CA ASP A 77 -13.04 -19.49 14.75
C ASP A 77 -11.55 -19.62 14.45
N LEU A 78 -11.01 -18.63 13.73
CA LEU A 78 -9.60 -18.59 13.37
C LEU A 78 -8.67 -18.51 14.60
N ASN A 79 -9.15 -18.11 15.78
CA ASN A 79 -8.36 -18.19 17.02
C ASN A 79 -7.95 -19.63 17.35
N ASN A 80 -8.69 -20.64 16.88
CA ASN A 80 -8.32 -22.04 17.04
C ASN A 80 -7.09 -22.42 16.20
N LEU A 81 -6.78 -21.68 15.13
CA LEU A 81 -5.53 -21.81 14.39
C LEU A 81 -4.34 -21.42 15.28
N LEU A 82 -4.43 -20.28 15.97
CA LEU A 82 -3.37 -19.85 16.89
C LEU A 82 -3.17 -20.85 18.03
N LYS A 83 -4.26 -21.39 18.59
CA LYS A 83 -4.19 -22.44 19.63
C LYS A 83 -3.50 -23.70 19.10
N LYS A 84 -3.84 -24.14 17.88
CA LYS A 84 -3.22 -25.30 17.22
C LYS A 84 -1.74 -25.07 16.91
N ALA A 85 -1.36 -23.84 16.62
CA ALA A 85 0.04 -23.42 16.49
C ALA A 85 0.75 -23.29 17.85
N HIS A 86 0.11 -23.61 18.97
CA HIS A 86 0.68 -23.43 20.32
C HIS A 86 1.12 -21.98 20.62
N ASN A 87 0.46 -21.00 19.98
CA ASN A 87 0.85 -19.59 19.98
C ASN A 87 2.27 -19.32 19.41
N ASP A 88 2.85 -20.29 18.70
CA ASP A 88 4.14 -20.14 18.04
C ASP A 88 3.99 -19.42 16.70
N ARG A 89 4.88 -18.45 16.45
CA ARG A 89 4.82 -17.58 15.27
C ARG A 89 5.11 -18.34 13.98
N ASP A 90 6.09 -19.24 13.99
CA ASP A 90 6.53 -19.96 12.80
C ASP A 90 5.51 -21.05 12.41
N GLU A 91 4.95 -21.74 13.40
CA GLU A 91 3.83 -22.65 13.18
C GLU A 91 2.57 -21.91 12.72
N THR A 92 2.27 -20.74 13.29
CA THR A 92 1.16 -19.89 12.81
C THR A 92 1.38 -19.50 11.35
N ARG A 93 2.62 -19.17 10.95
CA ARG A 93 2.97 -18.81 9.56
C ARG A 93 2.71 -20.00 8.64
N LYS A 94 3.13 -21.21 9.02
CA LYS A 94 2.88 -22.43 8.23
C LYS A 94 1.38 -22.69 8.04
N LEU A 95 0.60 -22.65 9.12
CA LEU A 95 -0.84 -22.92 9.07
C LEU A 95 -1.62 -21.85 8.29
N ILE A 96 -1.26 -20.57 8.44
CA ILE A 96 -1.90 -19.48 7.69
C ILE A 96 -1.59 -19.59 6.18
N LYS A 97 -0.39 -20.05 5.79
CA LYS A 97 -0.05 -20.31 4.39
C LYS A 97 -0.87 -21.43 3.73
N GLU A 98 -1.58 -22.26 4.49
CA GLU A 98 -2.51 -23.25 3.93
C GLU A 98 -3.77 -22.59 3.34
N ILE A 99 -4.07 -21.34 3.70
CA ILE A 99 -5.19 -20.58 3.14
C ILE A 99 -4.90 -20.30 1.67
N LYS A 100 -5.75 -20.84 0.78
CA LYS A 100 -5.63 -20.62 -0.66
C LYS A 100 -5.67 -19.12 -0.99
N GLY A 101 -4.74 -18.70 -1.83
CA GLY A 101 -4.60 -17.30 -2.24
C GLY A 101 -3.76 -16.45 -1.29
N LEU A 102 -3.22 -17.00 -0.19
CA LEU A 102 -2.36 -16.28 0.75
C LEU A 102 -0.89 -16.75 0.64
N GLY A 103 -0.09 -16.02 -0.13
CA GLY A 103 1.36 -16.25 -0.24
C GLY A 103 2.17 -15.58 0.89
N ASP A 104 3.51 -15.65 0.84
CA ASP A 104 4.39 -15.08 1.87
C ASP A 104 4.08 -13.62 2.20
N LEU A 105 3.88 -12.82 1.16
CA LEU A 105 3.43 -11.43 1.29
C LEU A 105 2.11 -11.31 2.07
N GLY A 106 1.11 -12.10 1.70
CA GLY A 106 -0.20 -12.06 2.35
C GLY A 106 -0.09 -12.45 3.83
N VAL A 107 0.84 -13.35 4.17
CA VAL A 107 1.11 -13.72 5.55
C VAL A 107 1.80 -12.59 6.31
N ASP A 108 2.76 -11.90 5.70
CA ASP A 108 3.42 -10.74 6.32
C ASP A 108 2.42 -9.60 6.57
N LEU A 109 1.56 -9.28 5.59
CA LEU A 109 0.47 -8.31 5.75
C LEU A 109 -0.52 -8.73 6.84
N PHE A 110 -0.85 -10.03 6.90
CA PHE A 110 -1.70 -10.56 7.96
C PHE A 110 -1.02 -10.40 9.33
N PHE A 111 0.26 -10.75 9.47
CA PHE A 111 0.99 -10.70 10.74
C PHE A 111 1.16 -9.27 11.25
N ASN A 112 1.46 -8.32 10.36
CA ASN A 112 1.53 -6.90 10.68
C ASN A 112 0.27 -6.43 11.41
N ASN A 113 -0.91 -6.85 10.96
CA ASN A 113 -2.20 -6.49 11.55
C ASN A 113 -2.62 -7.41 12.72
N ALA A 114 -2.41 -8.71 12.59
CA ALA A 114 -2.88 -9.73 13.52
C ALA A 114 -2.21 -9.63 14.87
N GLN A 115 -0.96 -9.16 14.96
CA GLN A 115 -0.28 -9.00 16.25
C GLN A 115 -1.03 -8.06 17.22
N ALA A 116 -1.86 -7.13 16.71
CA ALA A 116 -2.71 -6.29 17.54
C ALA A 116 -3.75 -7.07 18.35
N VAL A 117 -4.19 -8.23 17.85
CA VAL A 117 -5.20 -9.09 18.49
C VAL A 117 -4.65 -10.44 18.93
N TRP A 118 -3.51 -10.87 18.38
CA TRP A 118 -2.73 -12.06 18.73
C TRP A 118 -1.35 -11.63 19.23
N PRO A 119 -1.21 -11.21 20.51
CA PRO A 119 0.04 -10.65 21.03
C PRO A 119 1.25 -11.59 20.94
N SER A 120 1.03 -12.91 20.85
CA SER A 120 2.12 -13.89 20.66
C SER A 120 2.82 -13.77 19.29
N LEU A 121 2.23 -13.07 18.32
CA LEU A 121 2.89 -12.73 17.07
C LEU A 121 3.84 -11.54 17.21
N ALA A 122 3.67 -10.69 18.22
CA ALA A 122 4.57 -9.57 18.46
C ALA A 122 5.91 -10.03 19.05
N PRO A 123 7.02 -9.32 18.80
CA PRO A 123 7.14 -8.22 17.83
C PRO A 123 7.27 -8.73 16.39
N PHE A 124 6.52 -8.14 15.45
CA PHE A 124 6.64 -8.44 14.03
C PHE A 124 6.61 -7.16 13.18
N ILE A 125 7.55 -7.07 12.23
CA ILE A 125 7.59 -6.09 11.14
C ILE A 125 8.07 -6.85 9.90
N ASP A 126 7.38 -6.68 8.77
CA ASP A 126 7.83 -7.28 7.50
C ASP A 126 9.16 -6.69 7.03
N GLY A 127 9.91 -7.43 6.20
CA GLY A 127 11.28 -7.07 5.84
C GLY A 127 11.41 -5.67 5.20
N ARG A 128 10.44 -5.23 4.41
CA ARG A 128 10.49 -3.91 3.74
C ARG A 128 10.20 -2.78 4.72
N SER A 129 9.25 -2.99 5.61
CA SER A 129 8.96 -2.06 6.69
C SER A 129 10.13 -1.95 7.67
N LEU A 130 10.88 -3.04 7.90
CA LEU A 130 12.07 -3.04 8.75
C LEU A 130 13.24 -2.27 8.11
N GLU A 131 13.44 -2.41 6.80
CA GLU A 131 14.40 -1.56 6.06
C GLU A 131 14.02 -0.08 6.15
N THR A 132 12.72 0.22 6.09
CA THR A 132 12.24 1.59 6.29
C THR A 132 12.52 2.09 7.70
N ALA A 133 12.37 1.23 8.72
CA ALA A 133 12.68 1.55 10.11
C ALA A 133 14.16 1.94 10.27
N ASP A 134 15.06 1.18 9.65
CA ASP A 134 16.49 1.45 9.65
C ASP A 134 16.81 2.81 8.99
N ASN A 135 16.23 3.06 7.81
CA ASN A 135 16.41 4.30 7.06
C ASN A 135 15.92 5.55 7.82
N VAL A 136 14.92 5.42 8.68
CA VAL A 136 14.42 6.54 9.52
C VAL A 136 15.08 6.60 10.91
N GLY A 137 16.07 5.75 11.18
CA GLY A 137 16.86 5.77 12.40
C GLY A 137 16.26 5.03 13.60
N LEU A 138 15.23 4.20 13.39
CA LEU A 138 14.70 3.30 14.43
C LEU A 138 15.54 2.02 14.61
N GLY A 139 16.38 1.71 13.62
CA GLY A 139 17.21 0.51 13.59
C GLY A 139 16.43 -0.75 13.20
N THR A 140 17.08 -1.91 13.34
CA THR A 140 16.55 -3.22 12.93
C THR A 140 16.32 -4.20 14.09
N ASP A 141 16.64 -3.80 15.32
CA ASP A 141 16.42 -4.61 16.53
C ASP A 141 14.95 -4.55 16.94
N LEU A 142 14.20 -5.60 16.59
CA LEU A 142 12.78 -5.72 16.89
C LEU A 142 12.49 -5.73 18.39
N ASP A 143 13.37 -6.30 19.21
CA ASP A 143 13.15 -6.37 20.66
C ASP A 143 13.37 -5.01 21.31
N ALA A 144 14.35 -4.24 20.84
CA ALA A 144 14.57 -2.86 21.26
C ALA A 144 13.39 -1.96 20.86
N ILE A 145 12.97 -2.01 19.59
CA ILE A 145 11.79 -1.27 19.09
C ILE A 145 10.55 -1.61 19.91
N TYR A 146 10.35 -2.90 20.19
CA TYR A 146 9.20 -3.34 20.97
C TYR A 146 9.25 -2.90 22.43
N ALA A 147 10.44 -2.89 23.04
CA ALA A 147 10.64 -2.36 24.39
C ALA A 147 10.33 -0.86 24.46
N ASP A 148 10.75 -0.06 23.48
CA ASP A 148 10.49 1.38 23.39
C ASP A 148 9.00 1.69 23.23
N LEU A 149 8.26 0.81 22.55
CA LEU A 149 6.79 0.87 22.45
C LEU A 149 6.07 0.37 23.71
N GLY A 150 6.79 0.09 24.80
CA GLY A 150 6.23 -0.41 26.06
C GLY A 150 5.77 -1.87 26.00
N ARG A 151 6.31 -2.65 25.06
CA ARG A 151 5.88 -4.04 24.75
C ARG A 151 4.38 -4.14 24.43
N ASP A 152 3.81 -3.12 23.82
CA ASP A 152 2.41 -3.13 23.38
C ASP A 152 2.28 -3.62 21.93
N SER A 153 1.57 -4.74 21.74
CA SER A 153 1.42 -5.36 20.42
C SER A 153 0.53 -4.53 19.48
N MET A 154 -0.39 -3.74 20.02
CA MET A 154 -1.21 -2.80 19.24
C MET A 154 -0.34 -1.67 18.67
N ASN A 155 0.50 -1.04 19.49
CA ASN A 155 1.46 -0.05 19.02
C ASN A 155 2.46 -0.65 18.02
N MET A 156 2.89 -1.89 18.21
CA MET A 156 3.77 -2.57 17.26
C MET A 156 3.11 -2.76 15.89
N SER A 157 1.85 -3.21 15.86
CA SER A 157 1.04 -3.28 14.64
C SER A 157 0.91 -1.92 13.96
N ARG A 158 0.64 -0.85 14.73
CA ARG A 158 0.53 0.52 14.20
C ARG A 158 1.86 1.00 13.60
N LEU A 159 2.98 0.71 14.25
CA LEU A 159 4.30 1.05 13.74
C LEU A 159 4.59 0.31 12.43
N ALA A 160 4.37 -1.01 12.38
CA ALA A 160 4.60 -1.82 11.18
C ALA A 160 3.81 -1.29 9.97
N ASN A 161 2.51 -1.01 10.16
CA ASN A 161 1.67 -0.43 9.10
C ASN A 161 2.08 1.02 8.75
N GLY A 162 2.52 1.80 9.73
CA GLY A 162 3.05 3.16 9.52
C GLY A 162 4.34 3.18 8.70
N LEU A 163 5.24 2.22 8.94
CA LEU A 163 6.49 2.05 8.21
C LEU A 163 6.26 1.60 6.77
N SER A 164 5.33 0.66 6.56
CA SER A 164 4.86 0.28 5.22
C SER A 164 4.43 1.52 4.43
N ALA A 165 3.60 2.37 5.03
CA ALA A 165 3.13 3.61 4.40
C ALA A 165 4.23 4.70 4.26
N ALA A 166 5.20 4.75 5.16
CA ALA A 166 6.29 5.74 5.12
C ALA A 166 7.29 5.47 4.01
N SER A 167 7.54 4.19 3.69
CA SER A 167 8.50 3.76 2.66
C SER A 167 8.27 4.46 1.32
N THR A 168 7.01 4.52 0.88
CA THR A 168 6.63 5.14 -0.40
C THR A 168 6.63 6.67 -0.33
N ARG A 169 6.32 7.27 0.82
CA ARG A 169 6.45 8.72 1.01
C ARG A 169 7.89 9.19 0.87
N ILE A 170 8.84 8.47 1.45
CA ILE A 170 10.27 8.81 1.39
C ILE A 170 10.75 8.86 -0.06
N VAL A 171 10.37 7.87 -0.88
CA VAL A 171 10.71 7.84 -2.31
C VAL A 171 10.14 9.05 -3.04
N ASN A 172 8.88 9.41 -2.79
CA ASN A 172 8.25 10.57 -3.41
C ASN A 172 8.91 11.90 -3.01
N ILE A 173 9.27 12.06 -1.73
CA ILE A 173 10.00 13.23 -1.25
C ILE A 173 11.36 13.32 -1.95
N ALA A 174 12.10 12.21 -2.04
CA ALA A 174 13.38 12.16 -2.72
C ALA A 174 13.27 12.54 -4.20
N VAL A 175 12.25 12.03 -4.91
CA VAL A 175 11.95 12.42 -6.29
C VAL A 175 11.66 13.91 -6.39
N GLY A 176 10.82 14.47 -5.51
CA GLY A 176 10.51 15.90 -5.49
C GLY A 176 11.76 16.78 -5.28
N VAL A 177 12.65 16.38 -4.37
CA VAL A 177 13.93 17.07 -4.15
C VAL A 177 14.83 16.99 -5.39
N LEU A 178 14.97 15.82 -6.00
CA LEU A 178 15.74 15.65 -7.23
C LEU A 178 15.18 16.47 -8.39
N MET A 179 13.85 16.58 -8.50
CA MET A 179 13.20 17.45 -9.48
C MET A 179 13.55 18.92 -9.21
N VAL A 180 13.45 19.41 -7.97
CA VAL A 180 13.80 20.79 -7.65
C VAL A 180 15.27 21.10 -7.97
N LEU A 181 16.21 20.23 -7.56
CA LEU A 181 17.62 20.39 -7.86
C LEU A 181 17.91 20.32 -9.38
N GLY A 182 17.30 19.35 -10.06
CA GLY A 182 17.40 19.19 -11.52
C GLY A 182 16.85 20.40 -12.26
N GLY A 183 15.71 20.95 -11.81
CA GLY A 183 15.12 22.17 -12.36
C GLY A 183 15.95 23.42 -12.10
N ILE A 184 16.55 23.58 -10.92
CA ILE A 184 17.49 24.70 -10.64
C ILE A 184 18.71 24.62 -11.56
N SER A 185 19.19 23.42 -11.87
CA SER A 185 20.34 23.26 -12.77
C SER A 185 20.03 23.68 -14.22
N GLN A 186 18.75 23.81 -14.61
CA GLN A 186 18.34 24.27 -15.95
C GLN A 186 18.65 25.75 -16.22
N PHE A 187 18.90 26.52 -15.17
CA PHE A 187 19.25 27.95 -15.28
C PHE A 187 20.71 28.16 -15.68
N PHE A 188 21.50 27.09 -15.81
CA PHE A 188 22.93 27.16 -16.07
C PHE A 188 23.36 26.12 -17.13
N PRO A 189 23.70 26.50 -18.38
CA PRO A 189 23.55 27.84 -18.95
C PRO A 189 22.06 28.17 -19.25
N PRO A 190 21.65 29.44 -19.13
CA PRO A 190 20.26 29.83 -19.34
C PRO A 190 19.92 29.93 -20.84
N SER A 191 18.85 29.24 -21.25
CA SER A 191 18.16 29.42 -22.51
C SER A 191 16.67 29.61 -22.24
N MET A 192 15.91 30.20 -23.17
CA MET A 192 14.45 30.37 -22.96
C MET A 192 13.75 29.03 -22.72
N SER A 193 14.13 27.98 -23.48
CA SER A 193 13.57 26.64 -23.32
C SER A 193 13.96 26.05 -21.95
N SER A 194 15.25 26.10 -21.58
CA SER A 194 15.72 25.53 -20.31
C SER A 194 15.12 26.24 -19.10
N ILE A 195 14.96 27.57 -19.16
CA ILE A 195 14.28 28.34 -18.09
C ILE A 195 12.84 27.88 -17.92
N ILE A 196 12.08 27.74 -19.01
CA ILE A 196 10.68 27.29 -18.95
C ILE A 196 10.61 25.88 -18.36
N VAL A 197 11.41 24.95 -18.88
CA VAL A 197 11.47 23.57 -18.36
C VAL A 197 11.86 23.55 -16.88
N GLY A 198 12.87 24.34 -16.49
CA GLY A 198 13.33 24.47 -15.11
C GLY A 198 12.22 24.91 -14.15
N ILE A 199 11.46 25.94 -14.53
CA ILE A 199 10.32 26.43 -13.72
C ILE A 199 9.27 25.32 -13.54
N TYR A 200 8.87 24.65 -14.63
CA TYR A 200 7.88 23.57 -14.54
C TYR A 200 8.38 22.41 -13.67
N VAL A 201 9.62 21.97 -13.85
CA VAL A 201 10.18 20.86 -13.06
C VAL A 201 10.28 21.24 -11.58
N ILE A 202 10.66 22.48 -11.24
CA ILE A 202 10.67 22.95 -9.84
C ILE A 202 9.25 22.94 -9.26
N LEU A 203 8.27 23.52 -9.97
CA LEU A 203 6.87 23.55 -9.51
C LEU A 203 6.34 22.14 -9.28
N PHE A 204 6.58 21.23 -10.22
CA PHE A 204 6.21 19.83 -10.09
C PHE A 204 6.91 19.14 -8.92
N GLY A 205 8.20 19.37 -8.73
CA GLY A 205 8.96 18.83 -7.59
C GLY A 205 8.41 19.29 -6.25
N LEU A 206 8.05 20.58 -6.14
CA LEU A 206 7.42 21.15 -4.95
C LEU A 206 6.02 20.58 -4.70
N ILE A 207 5.22 20.37 -5.74
CA ILE A 207 3.89 19.74 -5.61
C ILE A 207 4.05 18.29 -5.15
N VAL A 208 4.91 17.51 -5.80
CA VAL A 208 5.13 16.09 -5.46
C VAL A 208 5.62 15.95 -4.02
N ALA A 209 6.64 16.72 -3.62
CA ALA A 209 7.13 16.68 -2.24
C ALA A 209 6.08 17.20 -1.25
N GLY A 210 5.39 18.30 -1.58
CA GLY A 210 4.38 18.92 -0.73
C GLY A 210 3.19 18.01 -0.44
N LEU A 211 2.76 17.22 -1.43
CA LEU A 211 1.71 16.21 -1.26
C LEU A 211 2.05 15.16 -0.20
N GLU A 212 3.33 14.87 0.04
CA GLU A 212 3.75 13.88 1.06
C GLU A 212 3.64 14.41 2.49
N PHE A 213 3.63 15.74 2.65
CA PHE A 213 3.47 16.41 3.95
C PHE A 213 2.02 16.74 4.29
N LEU A 214 1.10 16.64 3.32
CA LEU A 214 -0.32 16.92 3.54
C LEU A 214 -1.02 15.69 4.15
N PRO A 215 -1.55 15.77 5.40
CA PRO A 215 -2.28 14.66 6.02
C PRO A 215 -3.59 14.36 5.31
N ASN A 216 -4.27 15.40 4.80
CA ASN A 216 -5.49 15.33 4.02
C ASN A 216 -5.32 16.21 2.80
N VAL A 217 -5.35 15.62 1.60
CA VAL A 217 -5.22 16.36 0.36
C VAL A 217 -6.58 16.98 0.00
N PRO A 218 -6.66 18.27 -0.34
CA PRO A 218 -7.93 18.91 -0.71
C PRO A 218 -8.56 18.33 -1.99
N ASP A 219 -9.88 18.23 -2.03
CA ASP A 219 -10.65 17.62 -3.12
C ASP A 219 -10.38 18.23 -4.51
N TYR A 220 -10.08 19.53 -4.57
CA TYR A 220 -9.75 20.18 -5.83
C TYR A 220 -8.45 19.66 -6.45
N VAL A 221 -7.48 19.24 -5.63
CA VAL A 221 -6.20 18.69 -6.14
C VAL A 221 -6.46 17.32 -6.77
N TYR A 222 -7.31 16.49 -6.17
CA TYR A 222 -7.75 15.24 -6.78
C TYR A 222 -8.46 15.49 -8.11
N ARG A 223 -9.35 16.47 -8.16
CA ARG A 223 -10.13 16.78 -9.38
C ARG A 223 -9.26 17.16 -10.58
N TYR A 224 -8.20 17.93 -10.36
CA TYR A 224 -7.37 18.46 -11.45
C TYR A 224 -6.06 17.68 -11.67
N ALA A 225 -5.58 16.95 -10.67
CA ALA A 225 -4.32 16.23 -10.71
C ALA A 225 -4.48 14.75 -10.30
N SER A 226 -5.63 14.13 -10.61
CA SER A 226 -5.95 12.73 -10.30
C SER A 226 -4.84 11.74 -10.68
N PHE A 227 -4.08 12.02 -11.74
CA PHE A 227 -2.95 11.18 -12.17
C PHE A 227 -1.83 11.09 -11.11
N LEU A 228 -1.63 12.12 -10.28
CA LEU A 228 -0.65 12.10 -9.18
C LEU A 228 -1.10 11.22 -7.99
N PHE A 229 -2.31 10.66 -8.02
CA PHE A 229 -2.85 9.83 -6.94
C PHE A 229 -2.94 8.35 -7.36
N SER A 230 -2.10 7.92 -8.31
CA SER A 230 -1.97 6.52 -8.71
C SER A 230 -0.53 6.16 -9.02
N PHE A 231 -0.13 4.89 -8.80
CA PHE A 231 1.21 4.42 -9.18
C PHE A 231 1.44 4.54 -10.68
N LEU A 232 0.47 4.12 -11.50
CA LEU A 232 0.53 4.28 -12.95
C LEU A 232 0.74 5.73 -13.38
N GLY A 233 -0.09 6.65 -12.87
CA GLY A 233 -0.04 8.06 -13.26
C GLY A 233 1.22 8.77 -12.79
N ARG A 234 1.68 8.52 -11.55
CA ARG A 234 2.98 9.01 -11.07
C ARG A 234 4.14 8.39 -11.81
N GLY A 235 4.09 7.10 -12.13
CA GLY A 235 5.12 6.40 -12.90
C GLY A 235 5.31 7.02 -14.28
N ALA A 236 4.22 7.20 -15.03
CA ALA A 236 4.24 7.88 -16.32
C ALA A 236 4.74 9.33 -16.21
N PHE A 237 4.31 10.05 -15.17
CA PHE A 237 4.74 11.42 -14.92
C PHE A 237 6.24 11.52 -14.59
N TYR A 238 6.78 10.64 -13.75
CA TYR A 238 8.20 10.61 -13.42
C TYR A 238 9.04 10.23 -14.62
N ILE A 239 8.61 9.30 -15.47
CA ILE A 239 9.29 9.01 -16.74
C ILE A 239 9.31 10.26 -17.63
N PHE A 240 8.18 10.93 -17.77
CA PHE A 240 8.09 12.17 -18.55
C PHE A 240 9.06 13.25 -18.03
N VAL A 241 9.05 13.54 -16.73
CA VAL A 241 9.95 14.54 -16.13
C VAL A 241 11.42 14.10 -16.20
N GLY A 242 11.69 12.81 -15.99
CA GLY A 242 13.01 12.22 -16.16
C GLY A 242 13.55 12.50 -17.56
N CYS A 243 12.76 12.23 -18.61
CA CYS A 243 13.12 12.52 -19.99
C CYS A 243 13.37 14.01 -20.27
N LEU A 244 12.58 14.92 -19.67
CA LEU A 244 12.81 16.37 -19.81
C LEU A 244 14.19 16.80 -19.27
N LEU A 245 14.70 16.09 -18.26
CA LEU A 245 15.99 16.37 -17.65
C LEU A 245 17.19 15.75 -18.39
N LEU A 246 17.01 14.81 -19.33
CA LEU A 246 18.12 14.11 -20.00
C LEU A 246 18.83 14.94 -21.09
N HIS A 247 19.43 16.08 -20.73
CA HIS A 247 20.22 16.90 -21.68
C HIS A 247 21.32 17.75 -21.02
N ASP A 248 22.33 18.15 -21.81
CA ASP A 248 23.45 19.08 -21.55
C ASP A 248 24.45 18.76 -20.43
N LEU A 249 23.98 18.54 -19.20
CA LEU A 249 24.84 18.49 -18.01
C LEU A 249 24.76 17.14 -17.29
N ILE A 250 25.90 16.70 -16.76
CA ILE A 250 26.04 15.44 -16.03
C ILE A 250 25.04 15.34 -14.87
N LEU A 251 24.87 16.41 -14.08
CA LEU A 251 23.90 16.44 -12.98
C LEU A 251 22.46 16.22 -13.45
N ARG A 252 22.10 16.78 -14.61
CA ARG A 252 20.77 16.63 -15.21
C ARG A 252 20.55 15.21 -15.71
N TYR A 253 21.57 14.60 -16.34
CA TYR A 253 21.53 13.19 -16.74
C TYR A 253 21.36 12.26 -15.55
N ILE A 254 22.09 12.49 -14.45
CA ILE A 254 21.98 11.67 -13.23
C ILE A 254 20.58 11.82 -12.63
N ALA A 255 20.12 13.06 -12.37
CA ALA A 255 18.81 13.30 -11.77
C ALA A 255 17.67 12.77 -12.65
N GLY A 256 17.71 13.05 -13.96
CA GLY A 256 16.72 12.60 -14.93
C GLY A 256 16.67 11.07 -15.06
N SER A 257 17.83 10.41 -15.07
CA SER A 257 17.88 8.94 -15.12
C SER A 257 17.31 8.33 -13.84
N ILE A 258 17.68 8.84 -12.66
CA ILE A 258 17.14 8.34 -11.38
C ILE A 258 15.62 8.50 -11.34
N ILE A 259 15.10 9.69 -11.64
CA ILE A 259 13.66 9.95 -11.66
C ILE A 259 12.96 9.04 -12.68
N GLY A 260 13.53 8.88 -13.87
CA GLY A 260 12.99 8.00 -14.90
C GLY A 260 12.95 6.53 -14.49
N PHE A 261 14.01 6.02 -13.85
CA PHE A 261 14.04 4.66 -13.30
C PHE A 261 13.06 4.46 -12.15
N ILE A 262 12.91 5.44 -11.26
CA ILE A 262 11.86 5.40 -10.22
C ILE A 262 10.48 5.38 -10.87
N GLY A 263 10.27 6.15 -11.93
CA GLY A 263 9.02 6.13 -12.71
C GLY A 263 8.73 4.76 -13.33
N LEU A 264 9.73 4.10 -13.90
CA LEU A 264 9.61 2.70 -14.35
C LEU A 264 9.31 1.75 -13.20
N GLY A 265 9.93 1.97 -12.04
CA GLY A 265 9.62 1.27 -10.79
C GLY A 265 8.15 1.42 -10.44
N TYR A 266 7.60 2.63 -10.43
CA TYR A 266 6.19 2.90 -10.13
C TYR A 266 5.25 2.26 -11.15
N LEU A 267 5.59 2.29 -12.44
CA LEU A 267 4.85 1.52 -13.44
C LEU A 267 4.88 0.02 -13.15
N ALA A 268 6.03 -0.53 -12.73
CA ALA A 268 6.14 -1.92 -12.34
C ALA A 268 5.36 -2.22 -11.06
N LEU A 269 5.33 -1.30 -10.09
CA LEU A 269 4.57 -1.42 -8.84
C LEU A 269 3.07 -1.50 -9.07
N GLU A 270 2.54 -0.87 -10.12
CA GLU A 270 1.15 -1.08 -10.55
C GLU A 270 0.84 -2.57 -10.81
N PHE A 271 1.85 -3.35 -11.19
CA PHE A 271 1.74 -4.80 -11.40
C PHE A 271 2.18 -5.64 -10.18
N ILE A 272 2.71 -5.00 -9.13
CA ILE A 272 3.13 -5.66 -7.90
C ILE A 272 2.08 -5.37 -6.80
N PRO A 273 1.27 -6.35 -6.41
CA PRO A 273 0.22 -6.25 -5.37
C PRO A 273 0.60 -5.61 -4.05
N SER A 274 1.87 -5.76 -3.72
CA SER A 274 2.35 -5.82 -2.36
C SER A 274 2.70 -4.49 -1.76
N ILE A 275 2.69 -3.44 -2.59
CA ILE A 275 3.15 -2.12 -2.21
C ILE A 275 1.95 -1.20 -2.12
N GLU A 276 1.74 -0.69 -0.91
CA GLU A 276 0.67 0.26 -0.63
C GLU A 276 1.05 1.61 -1.25
N PRO A 277 0.15 2.26 -2.02
CA PRO A 277 0.33 3.66 -2.33
C PRO A 277 0.28 4.43 -1.00
N PRO A 278 1.20 5.39 -0.79
CA PRO A 278 1.27 6.17 0.44
C PRO A 278 -0.06 6.88 0.67
N SER A 279 -0.36 7.18 1.93
CA SER A 279 -1.72 7.59 2.28
C SER A 279 -2.22 8.88 1.63
N ASN A 280 -1.32 9.70 1.08
CA ASN A 280 -1.64 10.90 0.33
C ASN A 280 -2.03 10.63 -1.13
N MET A 281 -1.88 9.38 -1.60
CA MET A 281 -2.43 8.87 -2.86
C MET A 281 -3.81 8.24 -2.66
N ARG A 282 -4.30 8.13 -1.42
CA ARG A 282 -5.58 7.49 -1.08
C ARG A 282 -6.71 8.50 -1.23
N GLU A 283 -7.72 8.14 -2.01
CA GLU A 283 -8.99 8.86 -2.04
C GLU A 283 -9.60 8.78 -0.62
N ASN A 284 -9.69 9.91 0.08
CA ASN A 284 -10.51 9.96 1.29
C ASN A 284 -11.96 9.87 0.81
N ASP A 285 -12.58 8.69 0.90
CA ASP A 285 -14.04 8.53 0.82
C ASP A 285 -14.68 9.26 2.01
N GLN A 286 -14.72 10.60 1.97
CA GLN A 286 -15.81 11.34 2.59
C GLN A 286 -16.97 11.29 1.61
N GLY A 287 -17.91 10.39 1.89
CA GLY A 287 -19.07 10.12 1.06
C GLY A 287 -19.75 11.40 0.57
N TRP A 288 -19.84 11.54 -0.75
CA TRP A 288 -20.75 12.46 -1.40
C TRP A 288 -21.64 11.65 -2.34
N GLY A 289 -22.86 11.42 -1.86
CA GLY A 289 -23.90 10.64 -2.54
C GLY A 289 -25.16 10.43 -1.71
N ALA A 290 -25.18 10.82 -0.42
CA ALA A 290 -26.39 10.95 0.39
C ALA A 290 -26.70 12.43 0.68
N GLU A 291 -26.82 13.24 -0.36
CA GLU A 291 -27.63 14.47 -0.37
C GLU A 291 -27.63 15.07 -1.78
N GLN A 292 -28.69 14.77 -2.55
CA GLN A 292 -29.53 15.76 -3.21
C GLN A 292 -30.61 15.05 -4.05
N VAL A 293 -31.87 15.29 -3.63
CA VAL A 293 -33.20 14.99 -4.22
C VAL A 293 -33.61 13.54 -4.51
#